data_AF-A0A699RAW8-F1
#
_entry.id   AF-A0A699RAW8-F1
#
_cell.length_a   1.000
_cell.length_b   1.000
_cell.length_c   1.000
_cell.angle_alpha   90.00
_cell.angle_beta   90.00
_cell.angle_gamma   90.00
#
_symmetry.space_group_name_H-M   'P 1'
#
loop_
_entity.id
_entity.type
_entity.pdbx_description
1 polymer ?
#
loop_
_entity_poly.entity_id
_entity_poly.type
_entity_poly.pdbx_seq_one_letter_code
_entity_poly.pdbx_strand_id
1 'polypeptide(L)' 'MIPEPGDTNREVIVTETFHVQIDDELTDKELKQIEADDQAIKTILLDLPEDICAAVDSCETTQEIWLRVQQMMK' A
#
# COMPACT_ATOMS: atom_id res chain seq x y z
N MET A 1 -38.15 -20.91 -26.22
CA MET A 1 -37.40 -21.69 -25.22
C MET A 1 -36.70 -20.68 -24.34
N ILE A 2 -37.22 -20.44 -23.14
CA ILE A 2 -36.70 -19.46 -22.18
C ILE A 2 -36.17 -20.28 -21.01
N PRO A 3 -34.91 -20.09 -20.56
CA PRO A 3 -34.35 -20.87 -19.46
C PRO A 3 -34.91 -20.37 -18.12
N GLU A 4 -35.18 -21.32 -17.21
CA GLU A 4 -35.78 -21.06 -15.90
C GLU A 4 -34.81 -20.34 -14.96
N PRO A 5 -35.27 -19.38 -14.14
CA PRO A 5 -34.46 -18.73 -13.12
C PRO A 5 -34.52 -19.57 -11.84
N GLY A 6 -33.78 -20.68 -11.84
CA GLY A 6 -33.84 -21.69 -10.78
C GLY A 6 -32.50 -22.22 -10.32
N ASP A 7 -31.39 -21.55 -10.66
CA ASP A 7 -30.06 -21.96 -10.20
C ASP A 7 -29.30 -20.76 -9.61
N THR A 8 -29.73 -20.39 -8.41
CA THR A 8 -29.16 -19.37 -7.53
C THR A 8 -27.68 -19.61 -7.17
N ASN A 9 -27.06 -20.69 -7.64
CA ASN A 9 -25.65 -21.02 -7.33
C ASN A 9 -24.67 -20.69 -8.47
N ARG A 10 -25.12 -20.17 -9.63
CA ARG A 10 -24.22 -19.89 -10.76
C ARG A 10 -23.72 -18.44 -10.83
N GLU A 11 -24.36 -17.50 -10.12
CA GLU A 11 -23.88 -16.11 -10.00
C GLU A 11 -22.81 -15.93 -8.90
N VAL A 12 -22.65 -16.91 -8.01
CA VAL A 12 -21.73 -16.83 -6.85
C VAL A 12 -20.29 -17.21 -7.22
N ILE A 13 -20.08 -18.20 -8.11
CA ILE A 13 -18.72 -18.61 -8.51
C ILE A 13 -18.01 -17.49 -9.31
N VAL A 14 -18.77 -16.69 -10.04
CA VAL A 14 -18.27 -15.54 -10.79
C VAL A 14 -17.88 -14.42 -9.81
N THR A 15 -18.78 -14.01 -8.92
CA THR A 15 -18.51 -12.92 -7.97
C THR A 15 -17.40 -13.21 -6.96
N GLU A 16 -17.23 -14.46 -6.52
CA GLU A 16 -16.09 -14.85 -5.66
C GLU A 16 -14.75 -14.88 -6.41
N THR A 17 -14.71 -15.40 -7.65
CA THR A 17 -13.48 -15.41 -8.45
C THR A 17 -13.07 -14.01 -8.92
N PHE A 18 -14.02 -13.08 -9.11
CA PHE A 18 -13.74 -11.67 -9.36
C PHE A 18 -13.29 -10.92 -8.11
N HIS A 19 -13.76 -11.26 -6.90
CA HIS A 19 -13.21 -10.69 -5.67
C HIS A 19 -11.75 -11.09 -5.47
N VAL A 20 -11.40 -12.36 -5.66
CA VAL A 20 -10.01 -12.83 -5.54
C VAL A 20 -9.10 -12.28 -6.65
N GLN A 21 -9.59 -12.17 -7.90
CA GLN A 21 -8.79 -11.60 -9.01
C GLN A 21 -8.58 -10.08 -8.89
N ILE A 22 -9.59 -9.34 -8.41
CA ILE A 22 -9.44 -7.89 -8.19
C ILE A 22 -8.51 -7.64 -7.00
N ASP A 23 -8.58 -8.43 -5.94
CA ASP A 23 -7.67 -8.32 -4.78
C ASP A 23 -6.20 -8.58 -5.18
N ASP A 24 -5.94 -9.60 -6.01
CA ASP A 24 -4.58 -9.91 -6.52
C ASP A 24 -4.03 -8.82 -7.46
N GLU A 25 -4.87 -8.26 -8.36
CA GLU A 25 -4.49 -7.14 -9.24
C GLU A 25 -4.35 -5.80 -8.49
N LEU A 26 -5.14 -5.58 -7.42
CA LEU A 26 -4.98 -4.43 -6.53
C LEU A 26 -3.66 -4.54 -5.75
N THR A 27 -3.37 -5.73 -5.22
CA THR A 27 -2.18 -5.99 -4.42
C THR A 27 -0.89 -5.76 -5.22
N ASP A 28 -0.84 -6.16 -6.50
CA ASP A 28 0.31 -5.88 -7.39
C ASP A 28 0.51 -4.37 -7.64
N LYS A 29 -0.57 -3.62 -7.82
CA LYS A 29 -0.51 -2.15 -8.02
C LYS A 29 -0.10 -1.43 -6.74
N GLU A 30 -0.64 -1.83 -5.59
CA GLU A 30 -0.26 -1.25 -4.30
C GLU A 30 1.21 -1.55 -3.95
N LEU A 31 1.70 -2.78 -4.21
CA LEU A 31 3.10 -3.12 -4.02
C LEU A 31 4.03 -2.29 -4.92
N LYS A 32 3.66 -2.09 -6.20
CA LYS A 32 4.41 -1.21 -7.12
C LYS A 32 4.40 0.25 -6.65
N GLN A 33 3.29 0.72 -6.08
CA GLN A 33 3.19 2.06 -5.53
C GLN A 33 4.11 2.22 -4.32
N ILE A 34 4.13 1.25 -3.40
CA ILE A 34 5.01 1.25 -2.23
C ILE A 34 6.48 1.25 -2.65
N GLU A 35 6.86 0.44 -3.66
CA GLU A 35 8.24 0.43 -4.17
C GLU A 35 8.64 1.76 -4.82
N ALA A 36 7.74 2.37 -5.59
CA ALA A 36 7.98 3.68 -6.20
C ALA A 36 8.07 4.80 -5.15
N ASP A 37 7.22 4.76 -4.12
CA ASP A 37 7.23 5.72 -3.03
C ASP A 37 8.51 5.57 -2.18
N ASP A 38 8.95 4.35 -1.87
CA ASP A 38 10.21 4.08 -1.16
C ASP A 38 11.41 4.61 -1.95
N GLN A 39 11.43 4.40 -3.27
CA GLN A 39 12.46 4.94 -4.15
C GLN A 39 12.43 6.47 -4.22
N ALA A 40 11.26 7.09 -4.29
CA ALA A 40 11.10 8.54 -4.30
C ALA A 40 11.56 9.16 -2.98
N ILE A 41 11.17 8.56 -1.85
CA ILE A 41 11.59 8.98 -0.51
C ILE A 41 13.11 8.90 -0.38
N LYS A 42 13.73 7.79 -0.80
CA LYS A 42 15.20 7.64 -0.78
C LYS A 42 15.89 8.67 -1.67
N THR A 43 15.33 8.97 -2.83
CA THR A 43 15.89 9.98 -3.74
C THR A 43 15.80 11.38 -3.12
N ILE A 44 14.67 11.73 -2.50
CA ILE A 44 14.48 13.01 -1.80
C ILE A 44 15.43 13.12 -0.60
N LEU A 45 15.62 12.05 0.17
CA LEU A 45 16.55 12.02 1.28
C LEU A 45 18.02 12.14 0.84
N LEU A 46 18.37 11.55 -0.30
CA LEU A 46 19.72 11.64 -0.87
C LEU A 46 20.03 12.99 -1.51
N ASP A 47 19.02 13.66 -2.06
CA ASP A 47 19.15 15.01 -2.65
C ASP A 47 19.17 16.11 -1.56
N LEU A 48 18.74 15.77 -0.34
CA LEU A 48 18.81 16.66 0.81
C LEU A 48 20.27 16.79 1.28
N PRO A 49 20.75 18.03 1.55
CA PRO A 49 22.08 18.22 2.13
C PRO A 49 22.24 17.44 3.43
N GLU A 50 23.38 16.79 3.61
CA GLU A 50 23.71 15.96 4.78
C GLU A 50 23.49 16.72 6.11
N ASP A 51 23.75 18.03 6.13
CA ASP A 51 23.49 18.92 7.28
C ASP A 51 22.01 19.05 7.65
N ILE A 52 21.09 19.00 6.68
CA ILE A 52 19.65 19.10 6.93
C ILE A 52 19.13 17.75 7.43
N CYS A 53 19.60 16.63 6.85
CA CYS A 53 19.30 15.30 7.39
C CYS A 53 19.83 15.15 8.82
N ALA A 54 21.06 15.54 9.10
CA ALA A 54 21.63 15.49 10.45
C ALA A 54 20.86 16.37 11.44
N ALA A 55 20.41 17.56 11.03
CA ALA A 55 19.57 18.42 11.87
C ALA A 55 18.20 17.81 12.16
N VAL A 56 17.56 17.21 11.15
CA VAL A 56 16.26 16.53 11.26
C VAL A 56 16.37 15.27 12.13
N ASP A 57 17.42 14.48 11.99
CA ASP A 57 17.72 13.32 12.84
C ASP A 57 18.07 13.72 14.28
N SER A 58 18.71 14.87 14.49
CA SER A 58 19.01 15.38 15.84
C SER A 58 17.80 16.01 16.55
N CYS A 59 16.70 16.23 15.83
CA CYS A 59 15.50 16.85 16.36
C CYS A 59 14.68 15.80 17.13
N GLU A 60 14.61 15.96 18.46
CA GLU A 60 13.84 15.11 19.36
C GLU A 60 12.40 14.93 18.89
N THR A 61 11.76 16.00 18.40
CA THR A 61 10.38 15.95 17.90
C THR A 61 10.23 15.08 16.64
N THR A 62 11.21 15.09 15.74
CA THR A 62 11.19 14.21 14.55
C THR A 62 11.31 12.76 14.97
N GLN A 63 12.23 12.45 15.90
CA GLN A 63 12.42 11.10 16.42
C GLN A 63 11.17 10.58 17.14
N GLU A 64 10.50 11.42 17.92
CA GLU A 64 9.25 11.05 18.60
C GLU A 64 8.09 10.77 17.61
N ILE A 65 7.97 11.57 16.55
CA ILE A 65 6.97 11.36 15.49
C ILE A 65 7.29 10.08 14.72
N TRP A 66 8.55 9.86 14.35
CA TRP A 66 9.01 8.64 13.68
C TRP A 66 8.71 7.39 14.51
N LEU A 67 9.02 7.44 15.81
CA LEU A 67 8.75 6.34 16.74
C LEU A 67 7.25 6.03 16.83
N ARG A 68 6.39 7.06 16.83
CA ARG A 68 4.93 6.89 16.81
C ARG A 68 4.43 6.27 15.51
N VAL A 69 4.96 6.68 14.36
CA VAL A 69 4.61 6.10 13.06
C VAL A 69 5.02 4.62 13.01
N GLN A 70 6.24 4.29 13.44
CA GLN A 70 6.68 2.89 13.55
C GLN A 70 5.80 2.04 14.48
N GLN A 71 5.32 2.61 15.59
CA GLN A 71 4.43 1.91 16.51
C GLN A 71 3.05 1.62 15.91
N MET A 72 2.57 2.47 15.01
CA MET A 72 1.29 2.27 14.31
C MET A 72 1.37 1.25 13.18
N MET A 73 2.56 1.01 12.64
CA MET A 73 2.80 0.01 11.59
C MET A 73 2.99 -1.41 12.15
N LYS A 74 2.90 -1.60 13.47
CA LYS A 74 3.06 -2.88 14.17
C LYS A 74 1.72 -3.47 14.57
#